data_AF-A0A972GA24-F1
#
_entry.id   AF-A0A972GA24-F1
#
_cell.length_a   1.000
_cell.length_b   1.000
_cell.length_c   1.000
_cell.angle_alpha   90.00
_cell.angle_beta   90.00
_cell.angle_gamma   90.00
#
_symmetry.space_group_name_H-M   'P 1'
#
loop_
_entity.id
_entity.type
_entity.pdbx_description
1 polymer ?
#
loop_
_entity_poly.entity_id
_entity_poly.type
_entity_poly.pdbx_seq_one_letter_code
_entity_poly.pdbx_strand_id
1 'polypeptide(L)'
;MDYGYQLLRHVVQQVFGNLGQAARLTGLLTVLPYLFGIFVIGSLVGWDFLTHDPTASYDAQRMDEIGRRFLEIGPSLLVLMPLIVLVAVICYAWAAIGWHRYVLLEEYGAGLLPTWNWDLVKSYLWAVIRIFLIALLTGFALGFAIGVAAVAVQSPAFFFFMGIGYAIALTWVITRVGLILPSAALGQPMRIGESWTLTEPVSGAILLPIIVIPIVFLLLNGLLQIVPVVGLLLSFVLGWLQVLVNLALMTTLYGNLVEGRALN
;
A
#
# COMPACT_ATOMS: atom_id res chain seq x y z
N MET A 1 -11.65 27.79 3.76
CA MET A 1 -11.13 26.56 4.37
C MET A 1 -9.85 26.18 3.65
N ASP A 2 -8.79 25.82 4.36
CA ASP A 2 -7.51 25.47 3.75
C ASP A 2 -7.64 24.23 2.85
N TYR A 3 -7.01 24.27 1.66
CA TYR A 3 -7.10 23.23 0.63
C TYR A 3 -6.79 21.83 1.19
N GLY A 4 -5.78 21.70 2.04
CA GLY A 4 -5.39 20.41 2.63
C GLY A 4 -6.49 19.77 3.47
N TYR A 5 -7.28 20.58 4.19
CA TYR A 5 -8.42 20.09 4.96
C TYR A 5 -9.55 19.61 4.04
N GLN A 6 -9.87 20.38 2.99
CA GLN A 6 -10.87 19.98 1.99
C GLN A 6 -10.49 18.65 1.33
N LEU A 7 -9.21 18.53 0.94
CA LEU A 7 -8.64 17.30 0.38
C LEU A 7 -8.80 16.12 1.34
N LEU A 8 -8.36 16.25 2.60
CA LEU A 8 -8.47 15.18 3.60
C LEU A 8 -9.94 14.78 3.83
N ARG A 9 -10.83 15.76 4.01
CA ARG A 9 -12.25 15.52 4.21
C ARG A 9 -12.86 14.76 3.02
N HIS A 10 -12.59 15.22 1.80
CA HIS A 10 -13.13 14.61 0.59
C HIS A 10 -12.61 13.19 0.39
N VAL A 11 -11.32 12.92 0.66
CA VAL A 11 -10.74 11.58 0.60
C VAL A 11 -11.45 10.60 1.55
N VAL A 12 -11.70 11.03 2.79
CA VAL A 12 -12.43 10.24 3.78
C VAL A 12 -13.87 10.02 3.31
N GLN A 13 -14.58 11.08 2.90
CA GLN A 13 -15.96 10.96 2.41
C GLN A 13 -16.08 10.06 1.18
N GLN A 14 -15.11 10.09 0.27
CA GLN A 14 -15.10 9.25 -0.93
C GLN A 14 -15.02 7.76 -0.57
N VAL A 15 -14.17 7.37 0.38
CA VAL A 15 -14.06 5.97 0.82
C VAL A 15 -15.27 5.56 1.64
N PHE A 16 -15.59 6.32 2.69
CA PHE A 16 -16.64 5.95 3.64
C PHE A 16 -18.06 6.08 3.05
N GLY A 17 -18.27 7.00 2.11
CA GLY A 17 -19.53 7.14 1.36
C GLY A 17 -19.75 6.03 0.33
N ASN A 18 -18.69 5.30 -0.06
CA ASN A 18 -18.74 4.27 -1.10
C ASN A 18 -18.24 2.90 -0.62
N LEU A 19 -18.26 2.62 0.69
CA LEU A 19 -17.70 1.36 1.24
C LEU A 19 -18.27 0.10 0.59
N GLY A 20 -19.57 0.08 0.28
CA GLY A 20 -20.21 -1.05 -0.36
C GLY A 20 -19.60 -1.37 -1.73
N GLN A 21 -19.35 -0.33 -2.55
CA GLN A 21 -18.72 -0.51 -3.86
C GLN A 21 -17.21 -0.75 -3.73
N ALA A 22 -16.55 -0.09 -2.79
CA ALA A 22 -15.14 -0.34 -2.49
C ALA A 22 -14.91 -1.82 -2.13
N ALA A 23 -15.75 -2.39 -1.26
CA ALA A 23 -15.69 -3.80 -0.87
C ALA A 23 -15.96 -4.74 -2.05
N ARG A 24 -16.94 -4.41 -2.91
CA ARG A 24 -17.23 -5.21 -4.11
C ARG A 24 -16.07 -5.23 -5.09
N LEU A 25 -15.45 -4.08 -5.37
CA LEU A 25 -14.40 -3.97 -6.37
C LEU A 25 -13.03 -4.44 -5.88
N THR A 26 -12.74 -4.28 -4.59
CA THR A 26 -11.38 -4.49 -4.06
C THR A 26 -11.29 -5.60 -3.01
N GLY A 27 -12.39 -5.98 -2.36
CA GLY A 27 -12.37 -6.90 -1.23
C GLY A 27 -11.84 -8.28 -1.60
N LEU A 28 -12.43 -8.93 -2.61
CA LEU A 28 -11.98 -10.25 -3.07
C LEU A 28 -10.52 -10.23 -3.55
N LEU A 29 -10.16 -9.20 -4.34
CA LEU A 29 -8.81 -9.01 -4.85
C LEU A 29 -7.78 -8.71 -3.75
N THR A 30 -8.23 -8.15 -2.62
CA THR A 30 -7.36 -7.93 -1.47
C THR A 30 -7.13 -9.24 -0.72
N VAL A 31 -8.15 -10.08 -0.55
CA VAL A 31 -8.07 -11.31 0.26
C VAL A 31 -7.39 -12.45 -0.49
N LEU A 32 -7.61 -12.58 -1.80
CA LEU A 32 -7.14 -13.71 -2.60
C LEU A 32 -5.62 -13.95 -2.52
N PRO A 33 -4.74 -12.93 -2.61
CA PRO A 33 -3.30 -13.13 -2.46
C PRO A 33 -2.89 -13.69 -1.09
N TYR A 34 -3.57 -13.30 -0.01
CA TYR A 34 -3.29 -13.84 1.33
C TYR A 34 -3.71 -15.29 1.43
N LEU A 35 -4.90 -15.65 0.93
CA LEU A 35 -5.35 -17.05 0.91
C LEU A 35 -4.42 -17.92 0.08
N PHE A 36 -3.99 -17.43 -1.08
CA PHE A 36 -3.02 -18.12 -1.92
C PHE A 36 -1.68 -18.29 -1.22
N GLY A 37 -1.16 -17.22 -0.59
CA GLY A 37 0.09 -17.27 0.18
C GLY A 37 0.03 -18.25 1.34
N ILE A 38 -1.04 -18.21 2.14
CA ILE A 38 -1.28 -19.15 3.26
C ILE A 38 -1.34 -20.59 2.74
N PHE A 39 -2.06 -20.83 1.66
CA PHE A 39 -2.17 -22.15 1.05
C PHE A 39 -0.82 -22.69 0.57
N VAL A 40 -0.05 -21.87 -0.16
CA VAL A 40 1.26 -22.26 -0.67
C VAL A 40 2.22 -22.51 0.49
N ILE A 41 2.32 -21.60 1.45
CA ILE A 41 3.23 -21.74 2.61
C ILE A 41 2.83 -22.95 3.46
N GLY A 42 1.55 -23.13 3.78
CA GLY A 42 1.06 -24.27 4.55
C GLY A 42 1.31 -25.61 3.85
N SER A 43 1.21 -25.64 2.52
CA SER A 43 1.52 -26.84 1.73
C SER A 43 3.02 -27.16 1.67
N LEU A 44 3.89 -26.15 1.77
CA LEU A 44 5.35 -26.33 1.72
C LEU A 44 5.95 -26.66 3.09
N VAL A 45 5.56 -25.92 4.13
CA VAL A 45 6.18 -26.00 5.45
C VAL A 45 5.43 -26.98 6.37
N GLY A 46 4.18 -27.29 6.03
CA GLY A 46 3.24 -28.04 6.86
C GLY A 46 2.24 -27.11 7.55
N TRP A 47 0.98 -27.53 7.62
CA TRP A 47 -0.08 -26.76 8.27
C TRP A 47 0.12 -26.66 9.79
N ASP A 48 0.82 -27.64 10.37
CA ASP A 48 1.24 -27.68 11.77
C ASP A 48 2.23 -26.54 12.10
N PHE A 49 3.08 -26.15 11.15
CA PHE A 49 3.98 -25.03 11.28
C PHE A 49 3.23 -23.69 11.42
N LEU A 50 2.14 -23.50 10.67
CA LEU A 50 1.33 -22.27 10.74
C LEU A 50 0.56 -22.13 12.04
N THR A 51 0.31 -23.23 12.75
CA THR A 51 -0.38 -23.26 14.04
C THR A 51 0.56 -23.45 15.22
N HIS A 52 1.87 -23.36 14.98
CA HIS A 52 2.86 -23.69 16.00
C HIS A 52 2.92 -22.62 17.10
N ASP A 53 3.07 -23.06 18.36
CA ASP A 53 3.22 -22.17 19.50
C ASP A 53 4.63 -21.53 19.48
N PRO A 54 4.75 -20.21 19.26
CA PRO A 54 6.04 -19.55 19.20
C PRO A 54 6.76 -19.50 20.56
N THR A 55 6.09 -19.86 21.65
CA THR A 55 6.66 -19.90 23.01
C THR A 55 7.13 -21.30 23.42
N ALA A 56 6.90 -22.32 22.58
CA ALA A 56 7.38 -23.66 22.84
C ALA A 56 8.92 -23.69 22.87
N SER A 57 9.48 -24.26 23.94
CA SER A 57 10.91 -24.55 23.97
C SER A 57 11.21 -25.71 23.04
N TYR A 58 12.13 -25.49 22.11
CA TYR A 58 12.57 -26.51 21.18
C TYR A 58 13.81 -27.21 21.72
N ASP A 59 13.80 -28.54 21.67
CA ASP A 59 15.00 -29.31 21.90
C ASP A 59 15.95 -29.22 20.69
N ALA A 60 17.20 -29.65 20.90
CA ALA A 60 18.23 -29.62 19.85
C ALA A 60 17.84 -30.47 18.62
N GLN A 61 17.08 -31.54 18.83
CA GLN A 61 16.65 -32.44 17.76
C GLN A 61 15.61 -31.77 16.84
N ARG A 62 14.65 -31.05 17.42
CA ARG A 62 13.62 -30.33 16.66
C ARG A 62 14.18 -29.09 15.97
N MET A 63 15.19 -28.44 16.56
CA MET A 63 15.94 -27.38 15.87
C MET A 63 16.70 -27.91 14.64
N ASP A 64 17.31 -29.09 14.72
CA ASP A 64 17.96 -29.73 13.56
C ASP A 64 16.92 -30.12 12.49
N GLU A 65 15.76 -30.65 12.89
CA GLU A 65 14.67 -30.98 11.95
C GLU A 65 14.15 -29.73 11.21
N ILE A 66 13.91 -28.64 11.94
CA ILE A 66 13.49 -27.35 11.34
C ILE A 66 14.56 -26.84 10.36
N GLY A 67 15.84 -26.92 10.75
CA GLY A 67 16.97 -26.54 9.88
C GLY A 67 17.01 -27.34 8.58
N ARG A 68 16.87 -28.67 8.67
CA ARG A 68 16.83 -29.55 7.48
C ARG A 68 15.63 -29.26 6.59
N ARG A 69 14.43 -29.13 7.17
CA ARG A 69 13.22 -28.76 6.41
C ARG A 69 13.41 -27.44 5.68
N PHE A 70 14.02 -26.44 6.32
CA PHE A 70 14.27 -25.14 5.71
C PHE A 70 15.20 -25.25 4.48
N LEU A 71 16.24 -26.08 4.58
CA LEU A 71 17.14 -26.37 3.46
C LEU A 71 16.43 -27.12 2.31
N GLU A 72 15.52 -28.04 2.64
CA GLU A 72 14.73 -28.81 1.66
C GLU A 72 13.72 -27.94 0.91
N ILE A 73 13.02 -27.04 1.61
CA ILE A 73 12.02 -26.14 0.99
C ILE A 73 12.66 -24.91 0.34
N GLY A 74 13.91 -24.58 0.68
CA GLY A 74 14.62 -23.39 0.21
C GLY A 74 14.54 -23.17 -1.31
N PRO A 75 14.84 -24.17 -2.15
CA PRO A 75 14.68 -24.08 -3.60
C PRO A 75 13.25 -23.77 -4.04
N SER A 76 12.24 -24.37 -3.40
CA SER A 76 10.82 -24.13 -3.69
C SER A 76 10.42 -22.70 -3.32
N LEU A 77 10.93 -22.18 -2.19
CA LEU A 77 10.67 -20.81 -1.76
C LEU A 77 11.25 -19.77 -2.74
N LEU A 78 12.41 -20.03 -3.35
CA LEU A 78 13.02 -19.15 -4.35
C LEU A 78 12.14 -18.97 -5.60
N VAL A 79 11.34 -19.97 -5.96
CA VAL A 79 10.45 -19.92 -7.13
C VAL A 79 9.04 -19.44 -6.74
N LEU A 80 8.52 -19.94 -5.62
CA LEU A 80 7.13 -19.70 -5.22
C LEU A 80 6.92 -18.33 -4.58
N MET A 81 7.92 -17.76 -3.88
CA MET A 81 7.79 -16.41 -3.33
C MET A 81 7.60 -15.34 -4.41
N PRO A 82 8.43 -15.28 -5.48
CA PRO A 82 8.17 -14.37 -6.59
C PRO A 82 6.80 -14.56 -7.23
N LEU A 83 6.30 -15.80 -7.32
CA LEU A 83 4.99 -16.08 -7.86
C LEU A 83 3.85 -15.53 -6.98
N ILE A 84 3.92 -15.72 -5.66
CA ILE A 84 2.96 -15.15 -4.69
C ILE A 84 2.96 -13.63 -4.81
N VAL A 85 4.13 -13.01 -4.86
CA VAL A 85 4.28 -11.55 -5.03
C VAL A 85 3.68 -11.09 -6.36
N LEU A 86 3.93 -11.81 -7.45
CA LEU A 86 3.38 -11.48 -8.76
C LEU A 86 1.84 -11.52 -8.75
N VAL A 87 1.25 -12.59 -8.18
CA VAL A 87 -0.20 -12.71 -8.02
C VAL A 87 -0.76 -11.55 -7.19
N ALA A 88 -0.10 -11.23 -6.07
CA ALA A 88 -0.48 -10.11 -5.21
C ALA A 88 -0.46 -8.77 -5.96
N VAL A 89 0.63 -8.48 -6.67
CA VAL A 89 0.80 -7.24 -7.44
C VAL A 89 -0.28 -7.10 -8.51
N ILE A 90 -0.60 -8.18 -9.23
CA ILE A 90 -1.67 -8.16 -10.24
C ILE A 90 -3.04 -7.92 -9.59
N CYS A 91 -3.35 -8.60 -8.49
CA CYS A 91 -4.63 -8.44 -7.79
C CYS A 91 -4.79 -7.01 -7.24
N TYR A 92 -3.77 -6.46 -6.61
CA TYR A 92 -3.81 -5.10 -6.08
C TYR A 92 -3.85 -4.04 -7.18
N ALA A 93 -3.12 -4.22 -8.29
CA ALA A 93 -3.23 -3.35 -9.45
C ALA A 93 -4.64 -3.36 -10.03
N TRP A 94 -5.23 -4.55 -10.18
CA TRP A 94 -6.60 -4.69 -10.68
C TRP A 94 -7.63 -4.03 -9.75
N ALA A 95 -7.49 -4.22 -8.44
CA ALA A 95 -8.33 -3.57 -7.43
C ALA A 95 -8.22 -2.03 -7.51
N ALA A 96 -6.99 -1.51 -7.61
CA ALA A 96 -6.74 -0.08 -7.69
C ALA A 96 -7.31 0.53 -8.99
N ILE A 97 -7.13 -0.13 -10.13
CA ILE A 97 -7.72 0.29 -11.41
C ILE A 97 -9.24 0.36 -11.28
N GLY A 98 -9.87 -0.67 -10.72
CA GLY A 98 -11.31 -0.69 -10.47
C GLY A 98 -11.78 0.47 -9.60
N TRP A 99 -11.06 0.74 -8.51
CA TRP A 99 -11.36 1.87 -7.63
C TRP A 99 -11.23 3.23 -8.32
N HIS A 100 -10.13 3.47 -9.03
CA HIS A 100 -9.91 4.73 -9.77
C HIS A 100 -10.99 4.96 -10.82
N ARG A 101 -11.36 3.93 -11.58
CA ARG A 101 -12.39 4.01 -12.63
C ARG A 101 -13.79 4.15 -12.04
N TYR A 102 -14.08 3.52 -10.92
CA TYR A 102 -15.35 3.73 -10.22
C TYR A 102 -15.51 5.19 -9.78
N VAL A 103 -14.50 5.75 -9.14
CA VAL A 103 -14.57 7.12 -8.63
C VAL A 103 -14.61 8.16 -9.77
N LEU A 104 -13.82 7.95 -10.83
CA LEU A 104 -13.68 8.93 -11.91
C LEU A 104 -14.68 8.71 -13.05
N LEU A 105 -15.06 7.48 -13.36
CA LEU A 105 -15.93 7.16 -14.51
C LEU A 105 -17.28 6.54 -14.09
N GLU A 106 -17.54 6.36 -12.79
CA GLU A 106 -18.71 5.64 -12.28
C GLU A 106 -18.82 4.22 -12.86
N GLU A 107 -17.68 3.57 -13.11
CA GLU A 107 -17.66 2.19 -13.60
C GLU A 107 -17.81 1.19 -12.44
N TYR A 108 -18.94 0.48 -12.43
CA TYR A 108 -19.31 -0.45 -11.35
C TYR A 108 -18.70 -1.87 -11.46
N GLY A 109 -17.97 -2.17 -12.54
CA GLY A 109 -17.37 -3.48 -12.78
C GLY A 109 -18.35 -4.58 -13.22
N ALA A 110 -17.88 -5.84 -13.20
CA ALA A 110 -18.62 -7.03 -13.59
C ALA A 110 -18.92 -7.92 -12.36
N GLY A 111 -19.86 -7.48 -11.52
CA GLY A 111 -20.26 -8.19 -10.30
C GLY A 111 -19.35 -7.88 -9.11
N LEU A 112 -18.55 -8.86 -8.68
CA LEU A 112 -17.62 -8.75 -7.53
C LEU A 112 -16.18 -8.41 -7.95
N LEU A 113 -15.97 -8.12 -9.23
CA LEU A 113 -14.66 -7.81 -9.78
C LEU A 113 -14.75 -6.63 -10.74
N PRO A 114 -13.74 -5.76 -10.80
CA PRO A 114 -13.66 -4.73 -11.83
C PRO A 114 -13.57 -5.36 -13.22
N THR A 115 -14.00 -4.64 -14.25
CA THR A 115 -13.87 -5.09 -15.63
C THR A 115 -12.40 -5.34 -15.97
N TRP A 116 -12.06 -6.54 -16.44
CA TRP A 116 -10.68 -6.87 -16.77
C TRP A 116 -10.25 -6.21 -18.08
N ASN A 117 -9.08 -5.56 -18.07
CA ASN A 117 -8.47 -5.00 -19.26
C ASN A 117 -6.94 -5.06 -19.15
N TRP A 118 -6.31 -5.84 -20.03
CA TRP A 118 -4.87 -6.08 -19.97
C TRP A 118 -4.02 -4.85 -20.29
N ASP A 119 -4.47 -3.99 -21.20
CA ASP A 119 -3.76 -2.77 -21.57
C ASP A 119 -3.71 -1.79 -20.39
N LEU A 120 -4.81 -1.67 -19.64
CA LEU A 120 -4.87 -0.88 -18.42
C LEU A 120 -3.98 -1.48 -17.31
N VAL A 121 -4.04 -2.79 -17.10
CA VAL A 121 -3.20 -3.48 -16.10
C VAL A 121 -1.72 -3.27 -16.39
N LYS A 122 -1.28 -3.48 -17.64
CA LYS A 122 0.12 -3.26 -18.04
C LYS A 122 0.54 -1.80 -17.87
N SER A 123 -0.29 -0.85 -18.29
CA SER A 123 -0.02 0.58 -18.13
C SER A 123 0.13 0.96 -16.66
N TYR A 124 -0.75 0.43 -15.80
CA TYR A 124 -0.73 0.66 -14.36
C TYR A 124 0.50 0.04 -13.70
N LEU A 125 0.85 -1.21 -14.03
CA LEU A 125 2.07 -1.85 -13.52
C LEU A 125 3.33 -1.07 -13.92
N TRP A 126 3.37 -0.53 -15.15
CA TRP A 126 4.47 0.32 -15.57
C TRP A 126 4.53 1.66 -14.80
N ALA A 127 3.37 2.23 -14.46
CA ALA A 127 3.30 3.39 -13.57
C ALA A 127 3.81 3.07 -12.15
N VAL A 128 3.42 1.92 -11.59
CA VAL A 128 3.92 1.43 -10.29
C VAL A 128 5.44 1.22 -10.31
N ILE A 129 6.00 0.60 -11.36
CA ILE A 129 7.46 0.43 -11.51
C ILE A 129 8.17 1.78 -11.53
N ARG A 130 7.64 2.76 -12.28
CA ARG A 130 8.20 4.12 -12.33
C ARG A 130 8.20 4.80 -10.96
N ILE A 131 7.10 4.70 -10.21
CA ILE A 131 7.02 5.22 -8.83
C ILE A 131 8.01 4.49 -7.92
N PHE A 132 8.09 3.16 -8.02
CA PHE A 132 9.02 2.37 -7.23
C PHE A 132 10.47 2.78 -7.48
N LEU A 133 10.87 3.00 -8.73
CA LEU A 133 12.22 3.47 -9.06
C LEU A 133 12.50 4.86 -8.48
N ILE A 134 11.55 5.80 -8.55
CA ILE A 134 11.70 7.11 -7.91
C ILE A 134 11.80 6.98 -6.39
N ALA A 135 10.92 6.19 -5.78
CA ALA A 135 10.93 5.92 -4.34
C ALA A 135 12.24 5.27 -3.89
N LEU A 136 12.79 4.35 -4.67
CA LEU A 136 14.07 3.71 -4.40
C LEU A 136 15.23 4.71 -4.46
N LEU A 137 15.29 5.54 -5.50
CA LEU A 137 16.34 6.55 -5.65
C LEU A 137 16.26 7.63 -4.55
N THR A 138 15.07 8.17 -4.31
CA THR A 138 14.84 9.17 -3.25
C THR A 138 15.10 8.57 -1.88
N GLY A 139 14.59 7.37 -1.61
CA GLY A 139 14.79 6.66 -0.35
C GLY A 139 16.26 6.35 -0.10
N PHE A 140 16.99 5.89 -1.12
CA PHE A 140 18.42 5.67 -1.02
C PHE A 140 19.19 6.98 -0.73
N ALA A 141 18.90 8.06 -1.46
CA ALA A 141 19.57 9.35 -1.25
C ALA A 141 19.32 9.92 0.15
N LEU A 142 18.07 9.92 0.61
CA LEU A 142 17.69 10.40 1.95
C LEU A 142 18.28 9.49 3.04
N GLY A 143 18.15 8.18 2.88
CA GLY A 143 18.67 7.19 3.83
C GLY A 143 20.19 7.24 3.95
N PHE A 144 20.89 7.42 2.84
CA PHE A 144 22.35 7.61 2.84
C PHE A 144 22.74 8.89 3.58
N ALA A 145 22.09 10.02 3.31
CA ALA A 145 22.37 11.28 3.99
C ALA A 145 22.13 11.20 5.50
N ILE A 146 21.00 10.59 5.90
CA ILE A 146 20.66 10.35 7.32
C ILE A 146 21.67 9.39 7.95
N GLY A 147 22.07 8.32 7.25
CA GLY A 147 23.03 7.33 7.72
C GLY A 147 24.42 7.93 7.97
N VAL A 148 24.90 8.80 7.09
CA VAL A 148 26.16 9.54 7.29
C VAL A 148 26.08 10.42 8.53
N ALA A 149 25.00 11.19 8.68
CA ALA A 149 24.81 12.03 9.86
C ALA A 149 24.66 11.21 11.16
N ALA A 150 24.04 10.04 11.08
CA ALA A 150 23.82 9.14 12.21
C ALA A 150 25.12 8.62 12.82
N VAL A 151 26.15 8.36 12.01
CA VAL A 151 27.47 7.90 12.48
C VAL A 151 28.13 8.93 13.41
N ALA A 152 27.92 10.22 13.16
CA ALA A 152 28.44 11.30 13.98
C ALA A 152 27.61 11.55 15.25
N VAL A 153 26.27 11.47 15.15
CA VAL A 153 25.37 11.88 16.25
C VAL A 153 25.10 10.75 17.24
N GLN A 154 25.01 9.49 16.78
CA GLN A 154 24.81 8.27 17.59
C GLN A 154 23.72 8.37 18.68
N SER A 155 22.63 9.09 18.40
CA SER A 155 21.54 9.32 19.38
C SER A 155 20.27 8.59 18.98
N PRO A 156 19.62 7.81 19.87
CA PRO A 156 18.31 7.21 19.61
C PRO A 156 17.25 8.24 19.21
N ALA A 157 17.28 9.43 19.81
CA ALA A 157 16.35 10.52 19.47
C ALA A 157 16.58 11.00 18.03
N PHE A 158 17.84 11.09 17.58
CA PHE A 158 18.16 11.46 16.21
C PHE A 158 17.56 10.46 15.20
N PHE A 159 17.76 9.16 15.43
CA PHE A 159 17.19 8.12 14.57
C PHE A 159 15.66 8.19 14.52
N PHE A 160 15.01 8.40 15.66
CA PHE A 160 13.55 8.51 15.73
C PHE A 160 13.02 9.68 14.89
N PHE A 161 13.53 10.90 15.12
CA PHE A 161 13.05 12.08 14.39
C PHE A 161 13.41 12.06 12.90
N MET A 162 14.61 11.60 12.54
CA MET A 162 15.00 11.45 11.13
C MET A 162 14.22 10.36 10.43
N GLY A 163 13.86 9.27 11.13
CA GLY A 163 12.99 8.23 10.58
C GLY A 163 11.59 8.75 10.23
N ILE A 164 11.01 9.58 11.10
CA ILE A 164 9.72 10.26 10.82
C ILE A 164 9.87 11.20 9.63
N GLY A 165 10.92 12.04 9.63
CA GLY A 165 11.19 12.96 8.53
C GLY A 165 11.39 12.24 7.20
N TYR A 166 12.10 11.12 7.20
CA TYR A 166 12.29 10.24 6.05
C TYR A 166 10.97 9.71 5.51
N ALA A 167 10.12 9.15 6.39
CA ALA A 167 8.83 8.60 5.99
C ALA A 167 7.91 9.67 5.37
N ILE A 168 7.85 10.86 5.98
CA ILE A 168 7.07 11.99 5.45
C ILE A 168 7.64 12.45 4.11
N ALA A 169 8.95 12.67 4.01
CA ALA A 169 9.59 13.14 2.79
C ALA A 169 9.40 12.16 1.62
N LEU A 170 9.59 10.86 1.87
CA LEU A 170 9.41 9.83 0.87
C LEU A 170 7.95 9.74 0.41
N THR A 171 7.00 9.73 1.35
CA THR A 171 5.56 9.68 1.04
C THR A 171 5.11 10.94 0.29
N TRP A 172 5.67 12.10 0.64
CA TRP A 172 5.41 13.36 -0.06
C TRP A 172 5.86 13.31 -1.52
N VAL A 173 7.08 12.81 -1.80
CA VAL A 173 7.55 12.61 -3.18
C VAL A 173 6.64 11.65 -3.93
N ILE A 174 6.34 10.48 -3.35
CA ILE A 174 5.48 9.45 -3.96
C ILE A 174 4.09 10.01 -4.29
N THR A 175 3.50 10.78 -3.38
CA THR A 175 2.17 11.36 -3.58
C THR A 175 2.16 12.40 -4.70
N ARG A 176 3.22 13.21 -4.81
CA ARG A 176 3.34 14.21 -5.87
C ARG A 176 3.50 13.61 -7.26
N VAL A 177 4.18 12.47 -7.37
CA VAL A 177 4.28 11.73 -8.63
C VAL A 177 3.12 10.75 -8.84
N GLY A 178 2.25 10.59 -7.84
CA GLY A 178 1.22 9.56 -7.77
C GLY A 178 0.06 9.73 -8.75
N LEU A 179 -0.12 10.92 -9.35
CA LEU A 179 -1.19 11.15 -10.33
C LEU A 179 -1.06 10.27 -11.57
N ILE A 180 0.13 9.71 -11.84
CA ILE A 180 0.33 8.78 -12.94
C ILE A 180 -0.42 7.46 -12.76
N LEU A 181 -0.82 7.08 -11.53
CA LEU A 181 -1.60 5.86 -11.25
C LEU A 181 -3.05 5.98 -11.74
N PRO A 182 -3.86 6.96 -11.29
CA PRO A 182 -5.22 7.13 -11.81
C PRO A 182 -5.21 7.43 -13.32
N SER A 183 -4.27 8.23 -13.80
CA SER A 183 -4.05 8.45 -15.23
C SER A 183 -3.87 7.15 -16.01
N ALA A 184 -3.03 6.22 -15.52
CA ALA A 184 -2.82 4.93 -16.15
C ALA A 184 -4.08 4.04 -16.09
N ALA A 185 -4.83 4.07 -14.98
CA ALA A 185 -6.10 3.35 -14.82
C ALA A 185 -7.21 3.83 -15.77
N LEU A 186 -7.15 5.10 -16.19
CA LEU A 186 -8.04 5.69 -17.19
C LEU A 186 -7.59 5.46 -18.63
N GLY A 187 -6.40 4.87 -18.84
CA GLY A 187 -5.84 4.66 -20.18
C GLY A 187 -5.24 5.92 -20.81
N GLN A 188 -4.98 6.97 -20.01
CA GLN A 188 -4.41 8.25 -20.45
C GLN A 188 -3.08 8.51 -19.73
N PRO A 189 -2.00 7.76 -20.05
CA PRO A 189 -0.77 7.75 -19.26
C PRO A 189 -0.08 9.11 -19.19
N MET A 190 0.29 9.51 -17.98
CA MET A 190 0.95 10.77 -17.64
C MET A 190 2.45 10.55 -17.37
N ARG A 191 3.26 11.59 -17.65
CA ARG A 191 4.70 11.63 -17.34
C ARG A 191 4.90 12.08 -15.89
N ILE A 192 5.99 11.64 -15.27
CA ILE A 192 6.33 11.99 -13.88
C ILE A 192 6.45 13.51 -13.70
N GLY A 193 7.09 14.18 -14.66
CA GLY A 193 7.24 15.64 -14.66
C GLY A 193 5.90 16.39 -14.70
N GLU A 194 4.92 15.87 -15.45
CA GLU A 194 3.57 16.45 -15.52
C GLU A 194 2.86 16.34 -14.17
N SER A 195 2.88 15.15 -13.56
CA SER A 195 2.34 14.95 -12.20
C SER A 195 3.01 15.88 -11.17
N TRP A 196 4.33 16.06 -11.29
CA TRP A 196 5.06 16.97 -10.42
C TRP A 196 4.58 18.40 -10.61
N THR A 197 4.58 18.94 -11.82
CA THR A 197 4.14 20.32 -12.09
C THR A 197 2.68 20.55 -11.66
N LEU A 198 1.78 19.61 -11.92
CA LEU A 198 0.37 19.72 -11.52
C LEU A 198 0.17 19.77 -9.99
N THR A 199 1.03 19.07 -9.24
CA THR A 199 0.95 19.03 -7.76
C THR A 199 1.75 20.14 -7.07
N GLU A 200 2.51 20.95 -7.82
CA GLU A 200 3.34 22.02 -7.25
C GLU A 200 2.54 23.07 -6.45
N PRO A 201 1.41 23.61 -6.96
CA PRO A 201 0.66 24.67 -6.26
C PRO A 201 0.07 24.21 -4.92
N VAL A 202 -0.15 22.90 -4.76
CA VAL A 202 -0.79 22.30 -3.58
C VAL A 202 0.17 21.43 -2.77
N SER A 203 1.46 21.47 -3.10
CA SER A 203 2.47 20.57 -2.54
C SER A 203 2.60 20.65 -1.01
N GLY A 204 2.46 21.84 -0.43
CA GLY A 204 2.41 22.01 1.03
C GLY A 204 1.12 21.48 1.65
N ALA A 205 -0.01 21.63 0.96
CA ALA A 205 -1.32 21.19 1.44
C ALA A 205 -1.46 19.65 1.45
N ILE A 206 -0.71 18.96 0.59
CA ILE A 206 -0.60 17.48 0.56
C ILE A 206 0.00 16.92 1.87
N LEU A 207 0.79 17.71 2.63
CA LEU A 207 1.40 17.23 3.88
C LEU A 207 0.35 16.86 4.94
N LEU A 208 -0.77 17.59 4.99
CA LEU A 208 -1.82 17.34 5.99
C LEU A 208 -2.37 15.91 5.89
N PRO A 209 -2.90 15.43 4.75
CA PRO A 209 -3.37 14.05 4.65
C PRO A 209 -2.24 13.03 4.84
N ILE A 210 -1.02 13.30 4.32
CA ILE A 210 0.13 12.40 4.48
C ILE A 210 0.52 12.20 5.96
N ILE A 211 0.30 13.20 6.82
CA ILE A 211 0.59 13.09 8.24
C ILE A 211 -0.61 12.52 9.01
N VAL A 212 -1.81 13.05 8.77
CA VAL A 212 -3.00 12.71 9.56
C VAL A 212 -3.46 11.27 9.31
N ILE A 213 -3.51 10.82 8.06
CA ILE A 213 -3.97 9.47 7.71
C ILE A 213 -3.16 8.39 8.45
N PRO A 214 -1.82 8.30 8.31
CA PRO A 214 -1.07 7.25 8.99
C PRO A 214 -1.10 7.37 10.51
N ILE A 215 -1.17 8.58 11.09
CA ILE A 215 -1.33 8.73 12.55
C ILE A 215 -2.65 8.13 13.02
N VAL A 216 -3.76 8.43 12.34
CA VAL A 216 -5.08 7.86 12.70
C VAL A 216 -5.06 6.35 12.61
N PHE A 217 -4.54 5.78 11.52
CA PHE A 217 -4.46 4.32 11.36
C PHE A 217 -3.50 3.67 12.35
N LEU A 218 -2.38 4.31 12.71
CA LEU A 218 -1.46 3.84 13.74
C LEU A 218 -2.15 3.75 15.10
N LEU A 219 -2.88 4.80 15.50
CA LEU A 219 -3.61 4.83 16.76
C LEU A 219 -4.72 3.78 16.80
N LEU A 220 -5.51 3.68 15.72
CA LEU A 220 -6.56 2.67 15.61
C LEU A 220 -5.99 1.25 15.68
N ASN A 221 -4.89 0.98 14.97
CA ASN A 221 -4.26 -0.33 15.01
C ASN A 221 -3.70 -0.66 16.40
N GLY A 222 -3.09 0.31 17.09
CA GLY A 222 -2.60 0.14 18.46
C GLY A 222 -3.71 -0.24 19.45
N LEU A 223 -4.91 0.31 19.30
CA LEU A 223 -6.08 -0.05 20.12
C LEU A 223 -6.54 -1.50 19.87
N LEU A 224 -6.43 -1.98 18.63
CA LEU A 224 -6.84 -3.34 18.27
C LEU A 224 -5.93 -4.43 18.86
N GLN A 225 -4.67 -4.12 19.17
CA GLN A 225 -3.73 -5.07 19.77
C GLN A 225 -4.15 -5.49 21.21
N ILE A 226 -5.10 -4.78 21.81
CA ILE A 226 -5.64 -5.08 23.15
C ILE A 226 -6.72 -6.17 23.08
N VAL A 227 -7.31 -6.40 21.90
CA VAL A 227 -8.34 -7.42 21.67
C VAL A 227 -7.68 -8.62 20.97
N PRO A 228 -7.88 -9.89 21.41
CA PRO A 228 -7.24 -11.09 20.83
C PRO A 228 -7.60 -11.36 19.35
N VAL A 229 -7.92 -12.60 18.95
CA VAL A 229 -8.20 -13.02 17.56
C VAL A 229 -9.09 -12.04 16.75
N VAL A 230 -10.05 -11.36 17.38
CA VAL A 230 -10.87 -10.32 16.76
C VAL A 230 -10.04 -9.11 16.30
N GLY A 231 -9.04 -8.70 17.08
CA GLY A 231 -8.09 -7.65 16.74
C GLY A 231 -7.28 -7.94 15.48
N LEU A 232 -6.97 -9.22 15.20
CA LEU A 232 -6.28 -9.61 13.96
C LEU A 232 -7.16 -9.37 12.72
N LEU A 233 -8.42 -9.83 12.76
CA LEU A 233 -9.38 -9.62 11.66
C LEU A 233 -9.65 -8.13 11.44
N LEU A 234 -9.84 -7.38 12.52
CA LEU A 234 -10.03 -5.93 12.44
C LEU A 234 -8.78 -5.20 11.94
N SER A 235 -7.58 -5.68 12.28
CA SER A 235 -6.32 -5.12 11.77
C SER A 235 -6.20 -5.31 10.25
N PHE A 236 -6.64 -6.45 9.74
CA PHE A 236 -6.71 -6.69 8.30
C PHE A 236 -7.67 -5.71 7.61
N VAL A 237 -8.88 -5.54 8.17
CA VAL A 237 -9.87 -4.58 7.65
C VAL A 237 -9.34 -3.14 7.70
N LEU A 238 -8.68 -2.74 8.79
CA LEU A 238 -8.04 -1.42 8.89
C LEU A 238 -6.93 -1.24 7.85
N GLY A 239 -6.10 -2.26 7.61
CA GLY A 239 -5.06 -2.21 6.59
C GLY A 239 -5.65 -2.02 5.19
N TRP A 240 -6.72 -2.76 4.86
CA TRP A 240 -7.46 -2.57 3.61
C TRP A 240 -8.05 -1.16 3.48
N LEU A 241 -8.68 -0.63 4.53
CA LEU A 241 -9.19 0.75 4.54
C LEU A 241 -8.08 1.79 4.36
N GLN A 242 -6.91 1.58 4.96
CA GLN A 242 -5.76 2.48 4.80
C GLN A 242 -5.29 2.51 3.34
N VAL A 243 -5.24 1.35 2.67
CA VAL A 243 -4.93 1.27 1.23
C VAL A 243 -5.96 2.05 0.42
N LEU A 244 -7.26 1.85 0.68
CA LEU A 244 -8.31 2.59 -0.03
C LEU A 244 -8.22 4.09 0.17
N VAL A 245 -7.94 4.55 1.39
CA VAL A 245 -7.77 5.98 1.70
C VAL A 245 -6.56 6.56 0.95
N ASN A 246 -5.45 5.82 0.86
CA ASN A 246 -4.29 6.25 0.08
C ASN A 246 -4.58 6.28 -1.44
N LEU A 247 -5.33 5.32 -1.97
CA LEU A 247 -5.78 5.34 -3.37
C LEU A 247 -6.74 6.50 -3.63
N ALA A 248 -7.65 6.75 -2.69
CA ALA A 248 -8.60 7.86 -2.75
C ALA A 248 -7.88 9.21 -2.73
N LEU A 249 -6.78 9.36 -1.98
CA LEU A 249 -5.93 10.55 -2.03
C LEU A 249 -5.41 10.84 -3.45
N MET A 250 -4.83 9.84 -4.12
CA MET A 250 -4.34 10.01 -5.49
C MET A 250 -5.47 10.31 -6.47
N THR A 251 -6.61 9.63 -6.32
CA THR A 251 -7.78 9.81 -7.20
C THR A 251 -8.40 11.19 -7.02
N THR A 252 -8.50 11.68 -5.78
CA THR A 252 -9.06 12.99 -5.45
C THR A 252 -8.15 14.10 -5.99
N LEU A 253 -6.83 13.98 -5.80
CA LEU A 253 -5.87 14.91 -6.37
C LEU A 253 -5.95 14.92 -7.89
N TYR A 254 -6.08 13.76 -8.54
CA TYR A 254 -6.25 13.68 -9.99
C TYR A 254 -7.55 14.34 -10.45
N GLY A 255 -8.68 13.99 -9.85
CA GLY A 255 -9.98 14.56 -10.18
C GLY A 255 -10.01 16.08 -10.01
N ASN A 256 -9.37 16.61 -8.97
CA ASN A 256 -9.31 18.06 -8.76
C ASN A 256 -8.32 18.77 -9.70
N LEU A 257 -7.06 18.30 -9.78
CA LEU A 257 -5.98 19.00 -10.47
C LEU A 257 -5.98 18.78 -11.99
N VAL A 258 -6.52 17.65 -12.46
CA VAL A 258 -6.55 17.29 -13.88
C VAL A 258 -7.93 17.50 -14.48
N GLU A 259 -8.98 17.07 -13.78
CA GLU A 259 -10.36 17.16 -14.28
C GLU A 259 -11.15 18.37 -13.75
N GLY A 260 -10.58 19.14 -12.81
CA GLY A 260 -11.21 20.35 -12.26
C GLY A 260 -12.38 20.09 -11.30
N ARG A 261 -12.52 18.87 -10.76
CA ARG A 261 -13.61 18.52 -9.82
C ARG A 261 -13.49 19.29 -8.51
N ALA A 262 -14.61 19.73 -7.96
CA ALA A 262 -14.65 20.43 -6.68
C ALA A 262 -14.42 19.47 -5.48
N LEU A 263 -13.78 19.96 -4.42
CA LEU A 263 -13.51 19.24 -3.16
C LEU A 263 -14.60 19.51 -2.09
N ASN A 264 -15.87 19.40 -2.50
CA ASN A 264 -17.02 19.66 -1.63
C ASN A 264 -17.31 18.47 -0.68
#